data_AF-A0A1B2YP71-F1
#
_entry.id   AF-A0A1B2YP71-F1
#
_cell.length_a   1.000
_cell.length_b   1.000
_cell.length_c   1.000
_cell.angle_alpha   90.00
_cell.angle_beta   90.00
_cell.angle_gamma   90.00
#
_symmetry.space_group_name_H-M   'P 1'
#
loop_
_entity.id
_entity.type
_entity.pdbx_description
1 polymer ?
#
loop_
_entity_poly.entity_id
_entity_poly.type
_entity_poly.pdbx_seq_one_letter_code
_entity_poly.pdbx_strand_id
1 'polypeptide(L)' 'MTNSFFLLTLALGVATGSLGGYIAEKKGRTQRFGFIIGFLFGLIGVLGLLLMADKSKNDDLSDRLD' A
#
# COMPACT_ATOMS: atom_id res chain seq x y z
N MET A 1 -2.02 9.02 17.86
CA MET A 1 -2.13 9.39 16.43
C MET A 1 -2.13 8.18 15.48
N THR A 2 -2.29 6.94 15.97
CA THR A 2 -2.14 5.72 15.14
C THR A 2 -3.42 5.30 14.42
N ASN A 3 -4.61 5.57 15.01
CA ASN A 3 -5.88 5.14 14.42
C ASN A 3 -6.18 5.80 13.06
N SER A 4 -5.90 7.09 12.91
CA SER A 4 -6.16 7.80 11.65
C SER A 4 -5.29 7.27 10.51
N PHE A 5 -4.02 6.96 10.79
CA PHE A 5 -3.10 6.39 9.80
C PHE A 5 -3.51 4.97 9.39
N PHE A 6 -3.96 4.17 10.36
CA PHE A 6 -4.51 2.84 10.10
C PHE A 6 -5.77 2.91 9.22
N LEU A 7 -6.72 3.79 9.54
CA LEU A 7 -7.93 3.99 8.75
C LEU A 7 -7.63 4.50 7.33
N LEU A 8 -6.65 5.38 7.18
CA LEU A 8 -6.19 5.87 5.87
C LEU A 8 -5.55 4.76 5.03
N THR A 9 -4.70 3.94 5.66
CA THR A 9 -4.06 2.78 5.01
C THR A 9 -5.11 1.75 4.57
N LEU A 10 -6.11 1.50 5.43
CA LEU A 10 -7.21 0.62 5.11
C LEU A 10 -8.07 1.17 3.97
N ALA A 11 -8.40 2.46 3.98
CA ALA A 11 -9.15 3.11 2.91
C ALA A 11 -8.42 3.06 1.57
N LEU A 12 -7.11 3.32 1.55
CA LEU A 12 -6.26 3.19 0.36
C LEU A 12 -6.16 1.74 -0.13
N GLY A 13 -6.04 0.78 0.79
CA GLY A 13 -6.06 -0.64 0.47
C GLY A 13 -7.36 -1.05 -0.20
N VAL A 14 -8.51 -0.65 0.37
CA VAL A 14 -9.84 -0.93 -0.18
C VAL A 14 -10.05 -0.24 -1.53
N ALA A 15 -9.58 1.00 -1.71
CA ALA A 15 -9.66 1.72 -2.98
C ALA A 15 -8.80 1.07 -4.08
N THR A 16 -7.59 0.62 -3.74
CA THR A 16 -6.71 -0.08 -4.68
C THR A 16 -7.25 -1.48 -5.00
N GLY A 17 -7.86 -2.14 -4.02
CA GLY A 17 -8.61 -3.37 -4.18
C GLY A 17 -9.79 -3.20 -5.13
N SER A 18 -10.64 -2.19 -4.94
CA SER A 18 -11.80 -1.97 -5.80
C SER A 18 -11.38 -1.68 -7.25
N LEU A 19 -10.30 -0.92 -7.45
CA LEU A 19 -9.69 -0.72 -8.77
C LEU A 19 -9.16 -2.03 -9.38
N GLY A 20 -8.48 -2.86 -8.60
CA GLY A 20 -8.03 -4.19 -9.05
C GLY A 20 -9.20 -5.11 -9.42
N GLY A 21 -10.28 -5.05 -8.65
CA GLY A 21 -11.53 -5.77 -8.91
C GLY A 21 -12.16 -5.35 -10.22
N TYR A 22 -12.27 -4.04 -10.45
CA TYR A 22 -12.77 -3.46 -11.69
C TYR A 22 -11.93 -3.88 -12.92
N ILE A 23 -10.60 -3.88 -12.80
CA ILE A 23 -9.70 -4.31 -13.87
C ILE A 23 -9.87 -5.81 -14.17
N ALA A 24 -10.00 -6.65 -13.13
CA ALA A 24 -10.20 -8.09 -13.33
C ALA A 24 -11.55 -8.41 -13.97
N GLU A 25 -12.59 -7.70 -13.57
CA GLU A 25 -13.93 -7.81 -14.15
C GLU A 25 -13.92 -7.43 -15.63
N LYS A 26 -13.25 -6.34 -15.99
CA LYS A 26 -13.05 -5.94 -17.40
C LYS A 26 -12.27 -6.96 -18.23
N LYS A 27 -11.46 -7.81 -17.58
CA LYS A 27 -10.65 -8.85 -18.22
C LYS A 27 -11.36 -10.22 -18.28
N GLY A 28 -12.64 -10.27 -17.89
CA GLY A 28 -13.42 -11.52 -17.87
C GLY A 28 -13.08 -12.46 -16.72
N ARG A 29 -12.35 -11.97 -15.70
CA ARG A 29 -12.05 -12.73 -14.47
C ARG A 29 -12.99 -12.31 -13.34
N THR A 30 -13.09 -13.15 -12.32
CA THR A 30 -13.90 -12.88 -11.12
C THR A 30 -13.45 -11.59 -10.44
N GLN A 31 -14.38 -10.65 -10.27
CA GLN A 31 -14.18 -9.36 -9.59
C GLN A 31 -13.50 -9.52 -8.22
N ARG A 32 -13.88 -10.55 -7.45
CA ARG A 32 -13.27 -10.88 -6.15
C ARG A 32 -11.77 -11.16 -6.25
N PHE A 33 -11.33 -11.83 -7.32
CA PHE A 33 -9.92 -12.13 -7.54
C PHE A 33 -9.12 -10.84 -7.79
N GLY A 34 -9.64 -9.95 -8.62
CA GLY A 34 -9.04 -8.64 -8.83
C GLY A 34 -9.01 -7.79 -7.57
N PHE A 35 -10.06 -7.87 -6.75
CA PHE A 35 -10.12 -7.16 -5.49
C PHE A 35 -9.02 -7.61 -4.53
N ILE A 36 -8.87 -8.92 -4.34
CA ILE A 36 -7.85 -9.49 -3.45
C ILE A 36 -6.45 -9.12 -3.93
N ILE A 37 -6.18 -9.26 -5.24
CA ILE A 37 -4.88 -8.91 -5.82
C ILE A 37 -4.60 -7.41 -5.63
N GLY A 38 -5.55 -6.53 -5.99
CA GLY A 38 -5.37 -5.09 -5.86
C GLY A 38 -5.24 -4.64 -4.40
N PHE A 39 -5.97 -5.27 -3.48
CA PHE A 39 -5.91 -4.98 -2.05
C PHE A 39 -4.55 -5.37 -1.46
N LEU A 40 -4.06 -6.58 -1.78
CA LEU A 40 -2.73 -7.06 -1.37
C LEU A 40 -1.63 -6.17 -1.95
N PHE A 41 -1.74 -5.77 -3.21
CA PHE A 41 -0.76 -4.88 -3.85
C PHE A 41 -0.73 -3.49 -3.20
N GLY A 42 -1.90 -2.93 -2.86
CA GLY A 42 -2.00 -1.68 -2.11
C GLY A 42 -1.36 -1.77 -0.72
N LEU A 43 -1.59 -2.87 0.00
CA LEU A 43 -0.99 -3.12 1.31
C LEU A 43 0.54 -3.24 1.23
N ILE A 44 1.06 -3.98 0.25
CA ILE A 44 2.49 -4.11 0.00
C ILE A 44 3.11 -2.77 -0.39
N GLY A 45 2.40 -1.95 -1.18
CA GLY A 45 2.85 -0.61 -1.54
C GLY A 45 3.04 0.31 -0.33
N VAL A 46 2.09 0.29 0.62
CA VAL A 46 2.22 1.04 1.87
C VAL A 46 3.36 0.51 2.74
N LEU A 47 3.51 -0.82 2.85
CA LEU A 47 4.62 -1.44 3.58
C LEU A 47 5.99 -1.10 2.97
N GLY A 48 6.11 -1.10 1.65
CA GLY A 48 7.33 -0.71 0.93
C GLY A 48 7.69 0.76 1.18
N LEU A 49 6.69 1.65 1.15
CA LEU A 49 6.89 3.06 1.48
C LEU A 49 7.37 3.24 2.92
N LEU A 50 6.82 2.46 3.85
CA LEU A 50 7.17 2.51 5.27
C LEU A 50 8.61 2.04 5.50
N LEU A 51 9.01 0.93 4.88
CA LEU A 51 10.40 0.43 4.90
C LEU A 51 11.39 1.44 4.29
N MET A 52 11.03 2.09 3.19
CA MET A 52 11.90 3.06 2.53
C MET A 52 12.03 4.36 3.33
N ALA A 53 10.96 4.81 3.96
CA ALA A 53 10.98 5.97 4.87
C ALA A 53 11.87 5.73 6.09
N ASP A 54 11.87 4.51 6.63
CA ASP A 54 12.73 4.11 7.75
C ASP A 54 14.22 4.11 7.35
N LYS A 55 14.51 3.62 6.13
CA LYS A 55 15.87 3.67 5.57
C LYS A 55 16.37 5.09 5.36
N SER A 56 15.54 5.99 4.82
CA SER A 56 15.90 7.39 4.59
C SER A 56 16.30 8.13 5.86
N LYS A 57 15.71 7.77 7.01
CA LYS A 57 16.01 8.42 8.29
C LYS A 57 17.35 7.99 8.89
N ASN A 58 17.80 6.77 8.59
CA ASN A 58 19.10 6.26 9.01
C ASN A 58 20.23 6.82 8.15
N ASP A 59 20.00 6.99 6.84
CA ASP A 59 20.97 7.59 5.92
C ASP A 59 21.23 9.08 6.30
N ASP A 60 20.18 9.84 6.64
CA ASP A 60 20.28 11.26 7.09
C ASP A 60 20.96 11.43 8.48
N LEU A 61 20.90 10.41 9.34
CA LEU A 61 21.57 10.44 10.65
C LEU A 61 23.07 10.15 10.51
N SER A 62 23.44 9.22 9.63
CA SER A 62 24.84 8.88 9.37
C SER A 62 25.60 10.04 8.75
N ASP A 63 25.00 10.75 7.80
CA ASP A 63 25.61 11.89 7.08
C ASP A 63 25.78 13.15 7.97
N ARG A 64 25.14 13.19 9.14
CA ARG A 64 25.28 14.27 10.14
C ARG A 64 26.28 13.95 11.25
N LEU A 65 26.76 12.72 11.31
CA LEU A 65 27.70 12.22 12.32
C LEU A 65 29.15 12.10 11.78
N ASP A 66 29.34 12.22 10.46
CA ASP A 66 30.63 12.47 9.80
C ASP A 66 30.88 13.98 9.60
#